data_AF-A0A1V5DTN0-F1
#
_entry.id   AF-A0A1V5DTN0-F1
#
_cell.length_a   1.000
_cell.length_b   1.000
_cell.length_c   1.000
_cell.angle_alpha   90.00
_cell.angle_beta   90.00
_cell.angle_gamma   90.00
#
_symmetry.space_group_name_H-M   'P 1'
#
loop_
_entity.id
_entity.type
_entity.pdbx_description
1 polymer ?
#
loop_
_entity_poly.entity_id
_entity_poly.type
_entity_poly.pdbx_seq_one_letter_code
_entity_poly.pdbx_strand_id
1 'polypeptide(L)'
;MKSMLSIFRMAASMVCLAAVLLACVPCGTGPMDQSSDRGGYVGTLETYGPTVLVDGRTGVNGESIREGMTVRTGENSSARIRYPDGGFCQLDENTDPWFGIRVDPLTNRDCVYIRVAIGQVFINKNLHCFETPDVAGVLNSRANIKVLRSETDLAVFEGQAETYRPSGVVVKNGEFAAFSQGYLTERPRRMSSTQIKNIPSWIYHYDFTGQTSAQGWCCIDGRVIESSSQDCERRRGIFSYNEKEVRERCQRRGWCCIDGLVIESSSQDCERRRGLFSYNEKEVRERCQRRGWCCVDGRVIESSSQECERRRGLFSYNEKEVRERCQRRGWCCVDGRVIESTSQDCERRKGFFSYNEREVRERCRKR
;
A
#
# COMPACT_ATOMS: atom_id res chain seq x y z
N MET A 1 62.29 -9.67 56.96
CA MET A 1 63.45 -10.31 56.29
C MET A 1 63.62 -11.71 56.86
N LYS A 2 63.89 -12.68 55.97
CA LYS A 2 63.93 -14.15 56.14
C LYS A 2 62.53 -14.79 55.99
N SER A 3 62.16 -15.31 54.81
CA SER A 3 62.64 -16.55 54.13
C SER A 3 62.29 -17.79 54.96
N MET A 4 61.88 -18.94 54.43
CA MET A 4 61.74 -19.45 53.07
C MET A 4 61.06 -20.83 53.20
N LEU A 5 60.27 -21.18 52.19
CA LEU A 5 60.24 -22.46 51.45
C LEU A 5 60.25 -23.85 52.14
N SER A 6 59.47 -24.70 51.45
CA SER A 6 59.71 -26.13 51.15
C SER A 6 58.91 -27.10 52.05
N ILE A 7 58.20 -28.12 51.55
CA ILE A 7 58.75 -29.35 50.96
C ILE A 7 57.63 -30.21 50.29
N PHE A 8 57.90 -30.69 49.05
CA PHE A 8 57.62 -32.00 48.40
C PHE A 8 56.24 -32.71 48.54
N ARG A 9 55.48 -32.97 47.46
CA ARG A 9 55.59 -33.95 46.32
C ARG A 9 54.74 -35.24 46.49
N MET A 10 53.89 -35.45 45.49
CA MET A 10 53.59 -36.69 44.72
C MET A 10 52.87 -37.91 45.33
N ALA A 11 51.67 -38.18 44.79
CA ALA A 11 51.27 -39.42 44.08
C ALA A 11 49.95 -39.10 43.33
N ALA A 12 49.87 -39.07 41.99
CA ALA A 12 49.61 -40.20 41.07
C ALA A 12 48.50 -41.15 41.57
N SER A 13 47.48 -41.59 40.83
CA SER A 13 47.05 -41.42 39.44
C SER A 13 45.72 -42.20 39.36
N MET A 14 44.63 -41.67 38.80
CA MET A 14 43.66 -42.52 38.09
C MET A 14 42.66 -41.70 37.25
N VAL A 15 42.78 -41.92 35.95
CA VAL A 15 41.89 -41.47 34.89
C VAL A 15 40.60 -42.27 34.93
N CYS A 16 39.45 -41.58 34.99
CA CYS A 16 38.19 -42.09 34.45
C CYS A 16 37.57 -41.00 33.57
N LEU A 17 37.70 -41.21 32.27
CA LEU A 17 37.09 -40.46 31.19
C LEU A 17 35.73 -41.11 30.92
N ALA A 18 34.61 -40.41 31.12
CA ALA A 18 33.32 -40.81 30.55
C ALA A 18 32.34 -39.62 30.42
N ALA A 19 32.17 -39.21 29.17
CA ALA A 19 30.95 -38.71 28.53
C ALA A 19 30.18 -37.52 29.18
N VAL A 20 30.47 -36.32 28.66
CA VAL A 20 29.52 -35.20 28.65
C VAL A 20 28.42 -35.52 27.64
N LEU A 21 27.25 -35.94 28.12
CA LEU A 21 26.01 -35.94 27.33
C LEU A 21 25.37 -34.56 27.47
N LEU A 22 25.39 -33.80 26.36
CA LEU A 22 24.48 -32.68 26.13
C LEU A 22 23.03 -33.19 26.23
N ALA A 23 22.35 -32.86 27.33
CA ALA A 23 20.91 -32.81 27.33
C ALA A 23 20.49 -31.39 26.93
N CYS A 24 20.16 -31.23 25.65
CA CYS A 24 19.40 -30.10 25.15
C CYS A 24 18.13 -29.97 26.00
N VAL A 25 18.04 -28.92 26.80
CA VAL A 25 16.78 -28.44 27.34
C VAL A 25 15.95 -28.03 26.11
N PRO A 26 14.83 -28.71 25.79
CA PRO A 26 13.87 -28.09 24.92
C PRO A 26 13.29 -26.95 25.75
N CYS A 27 13.70 -25.71 25.44
CA CYS A 27 12.83 -24.58 25.70
C CYS A 27 11.52 -24.94 25.02
N GLY A 28 10.55 -25.39 25.83
CA GLY A 28 9.20 -25.61 25.39
C GLY A 28 8.75 -24.30 24.79
N THR A 29 8.71 -24.27 23.46
CA THR A 29 7.76 -23.48 22.71
C THR A 29 6.40 -23.93 23.23
N GLY A 30 5.97 -23.31 24.33
CA GLY A 30 4.58 -23.33 24.71
C GLY A 30 3.82 -22.97 23.43
N PRO A 31 2.80 -23.75 23.05
CA PRO A 31 1.97 -23.36 21.94
C PRO A 31 1.57 -21.92 22.21
N MET A 32 1.88 -21.01 21.28
CA MET A 32 1.22 -19.71 21.26
C MET A 32 -0.24 -20.03 21.48
N ASP A 33 -0.76 -19.56 22.61
CA ASP A 33 -2.15 -19.64 22.92
C ASP A 33 -2.87 -18.94 21.75
N GLN A 34 -3.30 -19.74 20.79
CA GLN A 34 -4.28 -19.36 19.80
C GLN A 34 -5.61 -19.29 20.55
N SER A 35 -5.71 -18.33 21.47
CA SER A 35 -7.00 -17.88 21.96
C SER A 35 -7.66 -17.15 20.79
N SER A 36 -8.57 -17.89 20.21
CA SER A 36 -9.56 -17.48 19.24
C SER A 36 -10.23 -16.16 19.59
N ASP A 37 -10.45 -15.37 18.53
CA ASP A 37 -11.53 -14.40 18.37
C ASP A 37 -11.43 -13.04 19.10
N ARG A 38 -11.01 -12.05 18.29
CA ARG A 38 -11.55 -10.67 18.23
C ARG A 38 -11.22 -9.74 19.41
N GLY A 39 -10.14 -8.97 19.24
CA GLY A 39 -10.04 -7.65 19.86
C GLY A 39 -11.33 -6.83 19.63
N GLY A 40 -11.67 -5.99 20.61
CA GLY A 40 -12.94 -5.26 20.65
C GLY A 40 -13.21 -4.47 19.36
N TYR A 41 -14.46 -4.46 18.90
CA TYR A 41 -14.83 -3.71 17.71
C TYR A 41 -14.74 -2.20 17.99
N VAL A 42 -13.92 -1.49 17.22
CA VAL A 42 -13.72 -0.04 17.38
C VAL A 42 -14.71 0.72 16.50
N GLY A 43 -14.80 0.39 15.21
CA GLY A 43 -15.67 1.13 14.30
C GLY A 43 -15.60 0.68 12.84
N THR A 44 -16.30 1.41 11.97
CA THR A 44 -16.31 1.18 10.52
C THR A 44 -15.45 2.23 9.82
N LEU A 45 -14.56 1.78 8.94
CA LEU A 45 -13.70 2.63 8.13
C LEU A 45 -14.45 3.24 6.95
N GLU A 46 -14.21 4.53 6.73
CA GLU A 46 -14.44 5.23 5.48
C GLU A 46 -13.09 5.77 4.99
N THR A 47 -12.85 5.68 3.68
CA THR A 47 -11.57 6.05 3.05
C THR A 47 -11.79 7.13 2.00
N TYR A 48 -10.83 8.05 1.93
CA TYR A 48 -10.71 9.06 0.89
C TYR A 48 -9.26 9.09 0.41
N GLY A 49 -9.06 9.21 -0.90
CA GLY A 49 -7.75 9.34 -1.52
C GLY A 49 -6.99 8.01 -1.73
N PRO A 50 -5.76 8.10 -2.28
CA PRO A 50 -4.98 6.93 -2.71
C PRO A 50 -4.43 6.06 -1.59
N THR A 51 -4.14 6.66 -0.43
CA THR A 51 -3.23 6.07 0.54
C THR A 51 -3.91 6.00 1.89
N VAL A 52 -4.80 5.03 2.04
CA VAL A 52 -5.32 4.60 3.34
C VAL A 52 -4.92 3.14 3.54
N LEU A 53 -4.12 2.89 4.59
CA LEU A 53 -3.62 1.56 4.91
C LEU A 53 -4.15 1.09 6.25
N VAL A 54 -4.65 -0.13 6.31
CA VAL A 54 -5.06 -0.81 7.53
C VAL A 54 -4.06 -1.94 7.77
N ASP A 55 -3.30 -1.90 8.86
CA ASP A 55 -2.23 -2.88 9.14
C ASP A 55 -1.28 -3.12 7.94
N GLY A 56 -0.96 -2.03 7.23
CA GLY A 56 -0.03 -2.03 6.10
C GLY A 56 -0.62 -2.48 4.75
N ARG A 57 -1.87 -2.96 4.69
CA ARG A 57 -2.58 -3.24 3.43
C ARG A 57 -3.55 -2.13 3.08
N THR A 58 -3.93 -2.00 1.82
CA THR A 58 -4.96 -1.03 1.40
C THR A 58 -6.26 -1.24 2.18
N GLY A 59 -6.73 -0.19 2.85
CA GLY A 59 -8.01 -0.17 3.56
C GLY A 59 -9.17 0.01 2.59
N VAL A 60 -10.30 -0.63 2.88
CA VAL A 60 -11.51 -0.53 2.05
C VAL A 60 -12.66 0.15 2.79
N ASN A 61 -13.49 0.88 2.04
CA ASN A 61 -14.72 1.45 2.60
C ASN A 61 -15.62 0.37 3.20
N GLY A 62 -16.12 0.61 4.41
CA GLY A 62 -16.95 -0.35 5.16
C GLY A 62 -16.16 -1.38 5.97
N GLU A 63 -14.83 -1.34 5.94
CA GLU A 63 -13.99 -2.27 6.68
C GLU A 63 -14.15 -2.11 8.20
N SER A 64 -14.15 -3.22 8.93
CA SER A 64 -14.20 -3.20 10.40
C SER A 64 -12.83 -2.94 11.01
N ILE A 65 -12.69 -1.86 11.78
CA ILE A 65 -11.53 -1.58 12.61
C ILE A 65 -11.74 -2.21 13.98
N ARG A 66 -10.75 -2.95 14.46
CA ARG A 66 -10.74 -3.66 15.74
C ARG A 66 -9.57 -3.19 16.59
N GLU A 67 -9.64 -3.50 17.88
CA GLU A 67 -8.53 -3.29 18.78
C GLU A 67 -7.26 -3.98 18.29
N GLY A 68 -6.13 -3.28 18.39
CA GLY A 68 -4.85 -3.77 17.89
C GLY A 68 -4.49 -3.23 16.51
N MET A 69 -5.47 -2.72 15.75
CA MET A 69 -5.26 -2.35 14.36
C MET A 69 -4.72 -0.92 14.22
N THR A 70 -3.94 -0.73 13.16
CA THR A 70 -3.44 0.57 12.70
C THR A 70 -4.24 1.03 11.48
N VAL A 71 -4.49 2.34 11.38
CA VAL A 71 -5.10 2.96 10.19
C VAL A 71 -4.27 4.17 9.81
N ARG A 72 -3.51 4.07 8.72
CA ARG A 72 -2.53 5.06 8.31
C ARG A 72 -3.01 5.79 7.07
N THR A 73 -2.82 7.10 7.02
CA THR A 73 -3.08 7.92 5.84
C THR A 73 -1.76 8.45 5.27
N GLY A 74 -1.65 8.49 3.95
CA GLY A 74 -0.57 9.19 3.25
C GLY A 74 -1.02 10.54 2.70
N GLU A 75 -0.19 11.14 1.84
CA GLU A 75 -0.49 12.39 1.15
C GLU A 75 -1.84 12.34 0.40
N ASN A 76 -2.57 13.45 0.41
CA ASN A 76 -3.88 13.61 -0.26
C ASN A 76 -4.91 12.54 0.12
N SER A 77 -4.81 11.98 1.33
CA SER A 77 -5.66 10.87 1.79
C SER A 77 -6.22 11.16 3.17
N SER A 78 -7.42 10.68 3.45
CA SER A 78 -8.06 10.80 4.76
C SER A 78 -8.82 9.52 5.07
N ALA A 79 -8.94 9.22 6.35
CA ALA A 79 -9.72 8.08 6.84
C ALA A 79 -10.67 8.56 7.92
N ARG A 80 -11.90 8.05 7.94
CA ARG A 80 -12.87 8.31 8.99
C ARG A 80 -13.34 7.01 9.59
N ILE A 81 -13.17 6.87 10.91
CA ILE A 81 -13.65 5.73 11.67
C ILE A 81 -14.96 6.15 12.32
N ARG A 82 -16.09 5.57 11.88
CA ARG A 82 -17.40 5.75 12.50
C ARG A 82 -17.56 4.77 13.66
N TYR A 83 -17.89 5.30 14.82
CA TYR A 83 -18.08 4.50 16.02
C TYR A 83 -19.49 3.90 16.09
N PRO A 84 -19.66 2.69 16.63
CA PRO A 84 -20.96 2.00 16.68
C PRO A 84 -22.03 2.74 17.47
N ASP A 85 -21.63 3.45 18.52
CA ASP A 85 -22.47 4.24 19.42
C ASP A 85 -22.58 5.72 19.00
N GLY A 86 -22.12 6.04 17.79
CA GLY A 86 -22.18 7.38 17.21
C GLY A 86 -20.90 8.19 17.39
N GLY A 87 -20.81 9.26 16.59
CA GLY A 87 -19.58 10.03 16.45
C GLY A 87 -18.57 9.38 15.52
N PHE A 88 -17.40 10.01 15.41
CA PHE A 88 -16.33 9.54 14.54
C PHE A 88 -14.97 10.06 14.98
N CYS A 89 -13.90 9.43 14.47
CA CYS A 89 -12.58 10.02 14.40
C CYS A 89 -12.16 10.11 12.94
N GLN A 90 -11.74 11.29 12.50
CA GLN A 90 -11.18 11.51 11.18
C GLN A 90 -9.69 11.76 11.30
N LEU A 91 -8.92 11.16 10.39
CA LEU A 91 -7.49 11.28 10.26
C LEU A 91 -7.20 12.20 9.07
N ASP A 92 -6.37 13.22 9.26
CA ASP A 92 -5.86 14.03 8.15
C ASP A 92 -4.83 13.24 7.34
N GLU A 93 -4.26 13.82 6.30
CA GLU A 93 -3.15 13.21 5.57
C GLU A 93 -1.93 12.96 6.46
N ASN A 94 -1.10 11.99 6.07
CA ASN A 94 0.17 11.65 6.76
C ASN A 94 0.02 11.36 8.26
N THR A 95 -1.06 10.66 8.64
CA THR A 95 -1.42 10.39 10.03
C THR A 95 -1.33 8.90 10.34
N ASP A 96 -0.72 8.55 11.47
CA ASP A 96 -0.36 7.17 11.83
C ASP A 96 -0.83 6.76 13.24
N PRO A 97 -2.14 6.51 13.41
CA PRO A 97 -2.69 6.07 14.68
C PRO A 97 -2.81 4.55 14.82
N TRP A 98 -2.77 4.15 16.09
CA TRP A 98 -3.20 2.83 16.56
C TRP A 98 -4.53 2.95 17.30
N PHE A 99 -5.43 1.99 17.09
CA PHE A 99 -6.76 1.95 17.71
C PHE A 99 -6.92 0.79 18.69
N GLY A 100 -7.66 1.05 19.78
CA GLY A 100 -7.95 0.04 20.79
C GLY A 100 -9.15 0.37 21.66
N ILE A 101 -9.34 -0.48 22.67
CA ILE A 101 -10.26 -0.22 23.78
C ILE A 101 -9.41 -0.21 25.05
N ARG A 102 -9.64 0.77 25.92
CA ARG A 102 -8.93 0.90 27.20
C ARG A 102 -9.91 1.25 28.30
N VAL A 103 -9.54 0.92 29.53
CA VAL A 103 -10.22 1.44 30.71
C VAL A 103 -9.69 2.85 30.97
N ASP A 104 -10.57 3.83 30.96
CA ASP A 104 -10.29 5.22 31.33
C ASP A 104 -9.76 5.27 32.78
N PRO A 105 -8.53 5.77 33.02
CA PRO A 105 -7.98 5.92 34.37
C PRO A 105 -8.76 6.87 35.29
N LEU A 106 -9.53 7.80 34.72
CA LEU A 106 -10.27 8.83 35.47
C LEU A 106 -11.67 8.35 35.88
N THR A 107 -12.39 7.67 34.97
CA THR A 107 -13.77 7.24 35.21
C THR A 107 -13.94 5.74 35.44
N ASN A 108 -12.89 4.94 35.23
CA ASN A 108 -12.91 3.48 35.29
C ASN A 108 -13.96 2.83 34.35
N ARG A 109 -14.18 3.47 33.19
CA ARG A 109 -15.10 3.01 32.13
C ARG A 109 -14.31 2.67 30.87
N ASP A 110 -14.82 1.75 30.08
CA ASP A 110 -14.27 1.49 28.76
C ASP A 110 -14.43 2.72 27.85
N CYS A 111 -13.34 3.11 27.21
CA CYS A 111 -13.28 4.16 26.21
C CYS A 111 -12.65 3.61 24.93
N VAL A 112 -13.14 4.11 23.78
CA VAL A 112 -12.42 3.92 22.53
C VAL A 112 -11.10 4.68 22.66
N TYR A 113 -10.00 4.01 22.37
CA TYR A 113 -8.65 4.54 22.53
C TYR A 113 -7.98 4.78 21.18
N ILE A 114 -7.30 5.91 21.05
CA ILE A 114 -6.40 6.20 19.94
C ILE A 114 -5.03 6.60 20.46
N ARG A 115 -3.97 6.02 19.89
CA ARG A 115 -2.61 6.51 20.04
C ARG A 115 -2.17 7.15 18.75
N VAL A 116 -1.86 8.45 18.75
CA VAL A 116 -1.42 9.20 17.58
C VAL A 116 0.08 9.47 17.71
N ALA A 117 0.90 8.80 16.90
CA ALA A 117 2.34 9.01 16.91
C ALA A 117 2.75 10.27 16.13
N ILE A 118 2.06 10.54 15.02
CA ILE A 118 2.28 11.67 14.13
C ILE A 118 0.98 11.98 13.39
N GLY A 119 0.82 13.25 12.99
CA GLY A 119 -0.25 13.70 12.11
C GLY A 119 -1.33 14.47 12.86
N GLN A 120 -2.53 14.49 12.32
CA GLN A 120 -3.63 15.28 12.85
C GLN A 120 -4.93 14.48 12.83
N VAL A 121 -5.67 14.54 13.94
CA VAL A 121 -6.96 13.86 14.09
C VAL A 121 -8.03 14.82 14.59
N PHE A 122 -9.25 14.62 14.10
CA PHE A 122 -10.44 15.24 14.65
C PHE A 122 -11.32 14.16 15.27
N ILE A 123 -11.66 14.33 16.53
CA ILE A 123 -12.46 13.36 17.29
C ILE A 123 -13.77 14.05 17.64
N ASN A 124 -14.88 13.42 17.26
CA ASN A 124 -16.23 13.77 17.71
C ASN A 124 -16.78 12.54 18.42
N LYS A 125 -16.56 12.44 19.74
CA LYS A 125 -17.04 11.33 20.54
C LYS A 125 -17.08 11.71 22.02
N ASN A 126 -18.12 11.25 22.70
CA ASN A 126 -18.16 11.23 24.16
C ASN A 126 -17.42 9.99 24.67
N LEU A 127 -16.57 10.16 25.69
CA LEU A 127 -15.74 9.12 26.27
C LEU A 127 -14.78 8.46 25.26
N HIS A 128 -13.80 9.24 24.81
CA HIS A 128 -12.71 8.81 23.94
C HIS A 128 -11.36 9.03 24.62
N CYS A 129 -10.54 8.00 24.75
CA CYS A 129 -9.20 8.12 25.31
C CYS A 129 -8.18 8.39 24.20
N PHE A 130 -7.30 9.35 24.43
CA PHE A 130 -6.25 9.68 23.48
C PHE A 130 -4.89 9.66 24.13
N GLU A 131 -3.89 9.33 23.32
CA GLU A 131 -2.50 9.39 23.71
C GLU A 131 -1.63 9.85 22.54
N THR A 132 -0.74 10.79 22.81
CA THR A 132 0.35 11.22 21.93
C THR A 132 1.67 11.09 22.70
N PRO A 133 2.84 11.34 22.06
CA PRO A 133 4.09 11.42 22.80
C PRO A 133 4.03 12.42 23.97
N ASP A 134 3.34 13.56 23.80
CA ASP A 134 3.38 14.67 24.76
C ASP A 134 2.23 14.68 25.76
N VAL A 135 1.07 14.13 25.41
CA VAL A 135 -0.15 14.23 26.25
C VAL A 135 -1.01 12.99 26.15
N ALA A 136 -1.67 12.64 27.25
CA ALA A 136 -2.69 11.60 27.29
C ALA A 136 -3.86 12.00 28.19
N GLY A 137 -5.06 11.64 27.77
CA GLY A 137 -6.27 12.10 28.44
C GLY A 137 -7.55 11.47 27.91
N VAL A 138 -8.65 12.02 28.38
CA VAL A 138 -10.01 11.64 28.02
C VAL A 138 -10.71 12.83 27.40
N LEU A 139 -11.39 12.57 26.30
CA LEU A 139 -12.24 13.49 25.58
C LEU A 139 -13.70 13.13 25.84
N ASN A 140 -14.46 14.13 26.26
CA ASN A 140 -15.92 14.11 26.23
C ASN A 140 -16.38 15.24 25.32
N SER A 141 -15.97 15.20 24.05
CA SER A 141 -15.86 16.43 23.26
C SER A 141 -15.74 16.23 21.75
N ARG A 142 -15.88 17.38 21.07
CA ARG A 142 -15.36 17.60 19.73
C ARG A 142 -14.00 18.27 19.85
N ALA A 143 -12.95 17.62 19.40
CA ALA A 143 -11.58 18.11 19.56
C ALA A 143 -10.70 17.82 18.34
N ASN A 144 -9.72 18.68 18.12
CA ASN A 144 -8.65 18.47 17.15
C ASN A 144 -7.33 18.27 17.91
N ILE A 145 -6.61 17.20 17.58
CA ILE A 145 -5.28 16.91 18.11
C ILE A 145 -4.31 16.92 16.95
N LYS A 146 -3.25 17.72 17.04
CA LYS A 146 -2.19 17.77 16.03
C LYS A 146 -0.86 17.47 16.67
N VAL A 147 -0.20 16.41 16.23
CA VAL A 147 1.11 15.99 16.71
C VAL A 147 2.17 16.50 15.74
N LEU A 148 2.89 17.53 16.19
CA LEU A 148 4.04 18.12 15.51
C LEU A 148 5.33 17.39 15.94
N ARG A 149 6.47 17.77 15.35
CA ARG A 149 7.77 17.14 15.69
C ARG A 149 8.21 17.35 17.14
N SER A 150 7.76 18.44 17.77
CA SER A 150 8.23 18.87 19.08
C SER A 150 7.11 19.11 20.08
N GLU A 151 5.85 19.05 19.66
CA GLU A 151 4.70 19.35 20.52
C GLU A 151 3.41 18.72 19.99
N THR A 152 2.42 18.64 20.87
CA THR A 152 1.04 18.28 20.55
C THR A 152 0.12 19.46 20.85
N ASP A 153 -0.61 19.90 19.84
CA ASP A 153 -1.68 20.89 19.96
C ASP A 153 -3.02 20.20 20.25
N LEU A 154 -3.75 20.71 21.23
CA LEU A 154 -5.10 20.25 21.60
C LEU A 154 -6.07 21.43 21.55
N ALA A 155 -7.02 21.38 20.62
CA ALA A 155 -8.10 22.36 20.49
C ALA A 155 -9.46 21.69 20.77
N VAL A 156 -10.24 22.25 21.70
CA VAL A 156 -11.56 21.71 22.07
C VAL A 156 -12.65 22.67 21.61
N PHE A 157 -13.64 22.15 20.88
CA PHE A 157 -14.73 22.94 20.26
C PHE A 157 -16.08 22.76 20.93
N GLU A 158 -16.28 21.65 21.65
CA GLU A 158 -17.45 21.35 22.46
C GLU A 158 -17.03 20.45 23.63
N GLY A 159 -17.70 20.53 24.77
CA GLY A 159 -17.36 19.72 25.95
C GLY A 159 -16.02 20.10 26.58
N GLN A 160 -15.23 19.10 26.96
CA GLN A 160 -13.89 19.28 27.54
C GLN A 160 -12.96 18.10 27.26
N ALA A 161 -11.67 18.33 27.47
CA ALA A 161 -10.62 17.32 27.56
C ALA A 161 -10.00 17.37 28.95
N GLU A 162 -9.76 16.21 29.56
CA GLU A 162 -9.07 16.10 30.85
C GLU A 162 -7.86 15.19 30.71
N THR A 163 -6.68 15.67 31.10
CA THR A 163 -5.43 14.95 30.92
C THR A 163 -5.04 14.21 32.19
N TYR A 164 -4.61 12.96 32.04
CA TYR A 164 -3.92 12.21 33.10
C TYR A 164 -2.40 12.24 32.90
N ARG A 165 -1.91 12.70 31.74
CA ARG A 165 -0.49 13.00 31.49
C ARG A 165 -0.35 14.25 30.61
N PRO A 166 0.22 15.36 31.13
CA PRO A 166 0.40 15.64 32.56
C PRO A 166 -0.96 15.58 33.28
N SER A 167 -0.99 15.22 34.56
CA SER A 167 -2.26 15.08 35.29
C SER A 167 -2.88 16.45 35.62
N GLY A 168 -4.21 16.55 35.50
CA GLY A 168 -5.01 17.67 36.03
C GLY A 168 -5.16 18.87 35.12
N VAL A 169 -4.76 18.79 33.84
CA VAL A 169 -5.06 19.86 32.86
C VAL A 169 -6.44 19.61 32.28
N VAL A 170 -7.30 20.63 32.36
CA VAL A 170 -8.63 20.63 31.74
C VAL A 170 -8.66 21.68 30.63
N VAL A 171 -8.92 21.25 29.40
CA VAL A 171 -9.12 22.13 28.24
C VAL A 171 -10.61 22.16 27.93
N LYS A 172 -11.24 23.34 28.06
CA LYS A 172 -12.68 23.51 27.92
C LYS A 172 -13.07 23.87 26.50
N ASN A 173 -14.38 23.85 26.25
CA ASN A 173 -14.97 24.38 25.02
C ASN A 173 -14.40 25.76 24.65
N GLY A 174 -13.90 25.87 23.42
CA GLY A 174 -13.35 27.09 22.85
C GLY A 174 -11.93 27.37 23.30
N GLU A 175 -11.26 26.41 23.94
CA GLU A 175 -9.88 26.55 24.41
C GLU A 175 -8.88 25.72 23.58
N PHE A 176 -7.65 26.22 23.59
CA PHE A 176 -6.47 25.61 23.01
C PHE A 176 -5.40 25.45 24.07
N ALA A 177 -4.68 24.34 24.04
CA ALA A 177 -3.48 24.10 24.85
C ALA A 177 -2.41 23.37 24.01
N ALA A 178 -1.15 23.57 24.36
CA ALA A 178 -0.03 22.88 23.74
C ALA A 178 0.80 22.12 24.79
N PHE A 179 1.33 20.97 24.38
CA PHE A 179 2.10 20.07 25.24
C PHE A 179 3.39 19.66 24.55
N SER A 180 4.49 19.56 25.29
CA SER A 180 5.77 19.07 24.79
C SER A 180 6.47 18.26 25.87
N GLN A 181 7.03 17.11 25.49
CA GLN A 181 7.83 16.25 26.37
C GLN A 181 7.09 15.82 27.66
N GLY A 182 5.75 15.68 27.60
CA GLY A 182 4.96 15.34 28.78
C GLY A 182 4.53 16.51 29.65
N TYR A 183 4.82 17.76 29.25
CA TYR A 183 4.54 18.98 30.00
C TYR A 183 3.60 19.92 29.23
N LEU A 184 2.81 20.69 29.97
CA LEU A 184 2.01 21.79 29.44
C LEU A 184 2.92 22.97 29.09
N THR A 185 3.09 23.27 27.81
CA THR A 185 3.90 24.40 27.32
C THR A 185 3.06 25.65 27.13
N GLU A 186 1.81 25.49 26.72
CA GLU A 186 0.84 26.57 26.62
C GLU A 186 -0.41 26.25 27.43
N ARG A 187 -0.68 27.10 28.43
CA ARG A 187 -1.86 26.92 29.29
C ARG A 187 -3.14 27.05 28.46
N PRO A 188 -4.23 26.34 28.86
CA PRO A 188 -5.52 26.48 28.21
C PRO A 188 -5.90 27.95 28.08
N ARG A 189 -6.09 28.39 26.84
CA ARG A 189 -6.49 29.76 26.51
C ARG A 189 -7.61 29.77 25.51
N ARG A 190 -8.39 30.84 25.52
CA ARG A 190 -9.49 31.02 24.57
C ARG A 190 -8.94 31.12 23.13
N MET A 191 -9.55 30.36 22.23
CA MET A 191 -9.33 30.46 20.79
C MET A 191 -10.02 31.70 20.22
N SER A 192 -9.40 32.33 19.21
CA SER A 192 -10.06 33.37 18.43
C SER A 192 -11.17 32.80 17.54
N SER A 193 -12.07 33.65 17.07
CA SER A 193 -13.11 33.25 16.11
C SER A 193 -12.52 32.65 14.83
N THR A 194 -11.37 33.13 14.39
CA THR A 194 -10.62 32.58 13.25
C THR A 194 -10.09 31.18 13.56
N GLN A 195 -9.51 30.96 14.74
CA GLN A 195 -9.02 29.64 15.15
C GLN A 195 -10.17 28.61 15.24
N ILE A 196 -11.30 29.01 15.83
CA ILE A 196 -12.49 28.14 15.95
C ILE A 196 -12.98 27.66 14.58
N LYS A 197 -12.91 28.52 13.55
CA LYS A 197 -13.33 28.18 12.19
C LYS A 197 -12.28 27.37 11.43
N ASN A 198 -11.00 27.75 11.54
CA ASN A 198 -9.95 27.23 10.66
C ASN A 198 -9.30 25.95 11.16
N ILE A 199 -9.11 25.77 12.48
CA ILE A 199 -8.44 24.57 13.01
C ILE A 199 -9.16 23.28 12.60
N PRO A 200 -10.51 23.17 12.65
CA PRO A 200 -11.19 21.96 12.25
C PRO A 200 -11.59 21.94 10.77
N SER A 201 -11.33 23.00 9.98
CA SER A 201 -11.93 23.11 8.64
C SER A 201 -11.46 22.02 7.67
N TRP A 202 -10.27 21.47 7.89
CA TRP A 202 -9.70 20.40 7.07
C TRP A 202 -10.59 19.16 7.00
N ILE A 203 -11.45 18.91 8.01
CA ILE A 203 -12.34 17.73 8.00
C ILE A 203 -13.33 17.76 6.84
N TYR A 204 -13.60 18.94 6.29
CA TYR A 204 -14.52 19.16 5.17
C TYR A 204 -13.81 19.12 3.80
N HIS A 205 -12.49 18.99 3.75
CA HIS A 205 -11.75 18.82 2.49
C HIS A 205 -11.97 17.44 1.86
N TYR A 206 -12.55 16.51 2.63
CA TYR A 206 -12.66 15.10 2.30
C TYR A 206 -14.14 14.67 2.26
N ASP A 207 -14.60 14.18 1.11
CA ASP A 207 -15.95 13.69 0.93
C ASP A 207 -16.03 12.16 1.09
N PHE A 208 -16.70 11.72 2.16
CA PHE A 208 -16.89 10.30 2.49
C PHE A 208 -18.29 9.78 2.11
N THR A 209 -19.15 10.59 1.48
CA THR A 209 -20.56 10.26 1.25
C THR A 209 -20.82 9.24 0.13
N GLY A 210 -19.78 8.72 -0.52
CA GLY A 210 -19.87 7.51 -1.34
C GLY A 210 -20.52 7.69 -2.72
N GLN A 211 -20.32 8.81 -3.40
CA GLN A 211 -20.68 8.97 -4.82
C GLN A 211 -19.53 9.21 -5.78
N THR A 212 -18.30 9.35 -5.30
CA THR A 212 -17.13 9.50 -6.17
C THR A 212 -16.03 8.59 -5.64
N SER A 213 -15.74 7.51 -6.38
CA SER A 213 -14.38 6.97 -6.39
C SER A 213 -13.45 8.18 -6.49
N ALA A 214 -12.60 8.41 -5.49
CA ALA A 214 -11.79 9.62 -5.35
C ALA A 214 -11.42 10.17 -6.74
N GLN A 215 -12.00 11.32 -7.11
CA GLN A 215 -11.76 11.88 -8.42
C GLN A 215 -10.30 12.34 -8.44
N GLY A 216 -9.55 11.82 -9.41
CA GLY A 216 -8.23 12.30 -9.72
C GLY A 216 -8.23 12.88 -11.13
N TRP A 217 -7.03 13.11 -11.64
CA TRP A 217 -6.83 13.66 -12.96
C TRP A 217 -6.40 12.55 -13.89
N CYS A 218 -7.01 12.54 -15.06
CA CYS A 218 -6.72 11.60 -16.11
C CYS A 218 -6.34 12.35 -17.37
N CYS A 219 -5.15 12.09 -17.90
CA CYS A 219 -4.80 12.50 -19.25
C CYS A 219 -5.32 11.44 -20.22
N ILE A 220 -6.18 11.83 -21.15
CA ILE A 220 -6.61 11.02 -22.29
C ILE A 220 -6.55 11.89 -23.53
N ASP A 221 -5.88 11.40 -24.58
CA ASP A 221 -5.77 12.08 -25.87
C ASP A 221 -5.18 13.50 -25.75
N GLY A 222 -4.19 13.67 -24.86
CA GLY A 222 -3.56 14.96 -24.62
C GLY A 222 -4.44 15.96 -23.85
N ARG A 223 -5.59 15.51 -23.31
CA ARG A 223 -6.49 16.33 -22.49
C ARG A 223 -6.53 15.81 -21.07
N VAL A 224 -6.31 16.72 -20.12
CA VAL A 224 -6.46 16.46 -18.69
C VAL A 224 -7.93 16.67 -18.33
N ILE A 225 -8.56 15.65 -17.77
CA ILE A 225 -9.94 15.66 -17.29
C ILE A 225 -10.01 15.08 -15.88
N GLU A 226 -11.01 15.47 -15.10
CA GLU A 226 -11.36 14.76 -13.88
C GLU A 226 -11.96 13.39 -14.25
N SER A 227 -11.51 12.35 -13.57
CA SER A 227 -11.99 10.98 -13.79
C SER A 227 -11.66 10.11 -12.57
N SER A 228 -12.24 8.92 -12.50
CA SER A 228 -11.80 7.90 -11.55
C SER A 228 -10.57 7.17 -12.09
N SER A 229 -9.77 6.58 -11.19
CA SER A 229 -8.64 5.73 -11.60
C SER A 229 -9.08 4.58 -12.53
N GLN A 230 -10.22 3.95 -12.22
CA GLN A 230 -10.79 2.87 -13.01
C GLN A 230 -11.26 3.32 -14.40
N ASP A 231 -11.94 4.47 -14.50
CA ASP A 231 -12.35 5.00 -15.80
C ASP A 231 -11.13 5.43 -16.64
N CYS A 232 -10.13 6.02 -15.99
CA CYS A 232 -8.89 6.39 -16.63
C CYS A 232 -8.14 5.16 -17.19
N GLU A 233 -7.98 4.10 -16.40
CA GLU A 233 -7.35 2.85 -16.83
C GLU A 233 -8.12 2.18 -17.97
N ARG A 234 -9.45 2.10 -17.85
CA ARG A 234 -10.33 1.55 -18.91
C ARG A 234 -10.15 2.28 -20.23
N ARG A 235 -9.85 3.58 -20.19
CA ARG A 235 -9.61 4.44 -21.34
C ARG A 235 -8.13 4.56 -21.71
N ARG A 236 -7.26 3.76 -21.07
CA ARG A 236 -5.79 3.76 -21.26
C ARG A 236 -5.17 5.14 -21.06
N GLY A 237 -5.70 5.88 -20.10
CA GLY A 237 -5.23 7.19 -19.70
C GLY A 237 -4.06 7.14 -18.72
N ILE A 238 -3.43 8.29 -18.49
CA ILE A 238 -2.45 8.47 -17.42
C ILE A 238 -3.19 9.08 -16.23
N PHE A 239 -3.30 8.32 -15.15
CA PHE A 239 -3.98 8.75 -13.94
C PHE A 239 -2.99 9.21 -12.86
N SER A 240 -3.30 10.30 -12.18
CA SER A 240 -2.74 10.65 -10.88
C SER A 240 -3.71 11.57 -10.14
N TYR A 241 -3.68 11.56 -8.82
CA TYR A 241 -4.46 12.50 -8.01
C TYR A 241 -3.87 13.92 -8.04
N ASN A 242 -2.65 14.09 -8.58
CA ASN A 242 -2.00 15.39 -8.76
C ASN A 242 -2.21 15.94 -10.17
N GLU A 243 -3.04 16.97 -10.33
CA GLU A 243 -3.35 17.60 -11.62
C GLU A 243 -2.10 18.06 -12.36
N LYS A 244 -1.14 18.64 -11.63
CA LYS A 244 0.09 19.18 -12.21
C LYS A 244 0.96 18.07 -12.79
N GLU A 245 1.11 16.96 -12.06
CA GLU A 245 1.84 15.77 -12.54
C GLU A 245 1.18 15.21 -13.81
N VAL A 246 -0.15 15.07 -13.80
CA VAL A 246 -0.89 14.58 -14.97
C VAL A 246 -0.71 15.53 -16.15
N ARG A 247 -0.83 16.84 -15.93
CA ARG A 247 -0.67 17.86 -16.98
C ARG A 247 0.73 17.83 -17.60
N GLU A 248 1.78 17.78 -16.78
CA GLU A 248 3.16 17.67 -17.25
C GLU A 248 3.37 16.41 -18.09
N ARG A 249 2.88 15.25 -17.61
CA ARG A 249 2.97 13.97 -18.34
C ARG A 249 2.11 13.95 -19.60
N CYS A 250 0.96 14.63 -19.59
CA CYS A 250 0.03 14.72 -20.71
C CYS A 250 0.58 15.53 -21.88
N GLN A 251 1.35 16.57 -21.55
CA GLN A 251 1.99 17.46 -22.53
C GLN A 251 3.37 16.96 -22.97
N ARG A 252 4.00 16.07 -22.20
CA ARG A 252 5.34 15.57 -22.51
C ARG A 252 5.34 14.77 -23.80
N ARG A 253 6.13 15.25 -24.77
CA ARG A 253 6.37 14.59 -26.05
C ARG A 253 7.58 13.67 -25.96
N GLY A 254 7.57 12.62 -26.77
CA GLY A 254 8.72 11.73 -26.93
C GLY A 254 8.76 11.20 -28.36
N TRP A 255 9.53 10.14 -28.56
CA TRP A 255 9.76 9.55 -29.87
C TRP A 255 9.05 8.21 -29.96
N CYS A 256 8.36 8.02 -31.07
CA CYS A 256 7.60 6.82 -31.36
C CYS A 256 8.07 6.23 -32.67
N CYS A 257 8.46 4.96 -32.65
CA CYS A 257 8.71 4.19 -33.85
C CYS A 257 7.44 3.44 -34.26
N ILE A 258 6.96 3.68 -35.47
CA ILE A 258 5.82 2.98 -36.07
C ILE A 258 6.23 2.60 -37.48
N ASP A 259 6.23 1.30 -37.78
CA ASP A 259 6.53 0.78 -39.12
C ASP A 259 7.90 1.20 -39.65
N GLY A 260 8.89 1.22 -38.75
CA GLY A 260 10.26 1.64 -39.10
C GLY A 260 10.45 3.16 -39.20
N LEU A 261 9.39 3.96 -39.04
CA LEU A 261 9.45 5.41 -39.04
C LEU A 261 9.46 5.96 -37.60
N VAL A 262 10.47 6.75 -37.26
CA VAL A 262 10.55 7.47 -35.98
C VAL A 262 9.90 8.84 -36.14
N ILE A 263 8.88 9.11 -35.33
CA ILE A 263 8.16 10.38 -35.29
C ILE A 263 8.06 10.88 -33.85
N GLU A 264 7.89 12.20 -33.68
CA GLU A 264 7.51 12.75 -32.38
C GLU A 264 6.03 12.46 -32.11
N SER A 265 5.71 11.90 -30.94
CA SER A 265 4.32 11.66 -30.53
C SER A 265 4.17 11.66 -28.99
N SER A 266 2.93 11.56 -28.50
CA SER A 266 2.68 11.23 -27.10
C SER A 266 2.84 9.72 -26.87
N SER A 267 3.09 9.32 -25.62
CA SER A 267 3.17 7.89 -25.26
C SER A 267 1.87 7.15 -25.58
N GLN A 268 0.72 7.79 -25.32
CA GLN A 268 -0.62 7.24 -25.57
C GLN A 268 -0.90 7.02 -27.06
N ASP A 269 -0.58 7.99 -27.92
CA ASP A 269 -0.76 7.83 -29.36
C ASP A 269 0.17 6.75 -29.92
N CYS A 270 1.40 6.70 -29.41
CA CYS A 270 2.35 5.64 -29.77
C CYS A 270 1.82 4.25 -29.42
N GLU A 271 1.34 4.05 -28.19
CA GLU A 271 0.77 2.79 -27.73
C GLU A 271 -0.47 2.38 -28.54
N ARG A 272 -1.37 3.33 -28.83
CA ARG A 272 -2.58 3.09 -29.64
C ARG A 272 -2.22 2.58 -31.03
N ARG A 273 -1.13 3.07 -31.61
CA ARG A 273 -0.61 2.66 -32.91
C ARG A 273 0.33 1.44 -32.83
N ARG A 274 0.45 0.82 -31.64
CA ARG A 274 1.35 -0.31 -31.34
C ARG A 274 2.81 0.00 -31.70
N GLY A 275 3.20 1.25 -31.49
CA GLY A 275 4.55 1.73 -31.71
C GLY A 275 5.46 1.48 -30.51
N LEU A 276 6.76 1.66 -30.73
CA LEU A 276 7.77 1.65 -29.68
C LEU A 276 8.03 3.09 -29.23
N PHE A 277 7.72 3.41 -27.98
CA PHE A 277 7.91 4.75 -27.40
C PHE A 277 9.14 4.82 -26.49
N SER A 278 9.90 5.92 -26.57
CA SER A 278 10.85 6.35 -25.53
C SER A 278 11.03 7.87 -25.59
N TYR A 279 11.41 8.48 -24.47
CA TYR A 279 11.82 9.89 -24.44
C TYR A 279 13.23 10.11 -25.04
N ASN A 280 13.96 9.03 -25.32
CA ASN A 280 15.28 9.07 -25.93
C ASN A 280 15.20 8.71 -27.43
N GLU A 281 15.35 9.72 -28.30
CA GLU A 281 15.30 9.54 -29.76
C GLU A 281 16.27 8.48 -30.28
N LYS A 282 17.51 8.50 -29.76
CA LYS A 282 18.58 7.59 -30.20
C LYS A 282 18.20 6.15 -29.91
N GLU A 283 17.67 5.88 -28.72
CA GLU A 283 17.19 4.56 -28.32
C GLU A 283 16.06 4.08 -29.25
N VAL A 284 15.08 4.95 -29.54
CA VAL A 284 13.98 4.62 -30.45
C VAL A 284 14.52 4.32 -31.83
N ARG A 285 15.41 5.16 -32.38
CA ARG A 285 15.99 4.97 -33.73
C ARG A 285 16.73 3.64 -33.86
N GLU A 286 17.61 3.33 -32.90
CA GLU A 286 18.37 2.08 -32.89
C GLU A 286 17.44 0.86 -32.86
N ARG A 287 16.41 0.89 -32.01
CA ARG A 287 15.45 -0.22 -31.88
C ARG A 287 14.47 -0.29 -33.04
N CYS A 288 14.10 0.84 -33.64
CA CYS A 288 13.17 0.93 -34.75
C CYS A 288 13.73 0.29 -36.02
N GLN A 289 15.04 0.42 -36.23
CA GLN A 289 15.74 -0.12 -37.38
C GLN A 289 16.23 -1.56 -37.14
N ARG A 290 16.22 -2.03 -35.89
CA ARG A 290 16.72 -3.36 -35.55
C ARG A 290 15.79 -4.44 -36.10
N ARG A 291 16.30 -5.21 -37.06
CA ARG A 291 15.61 -6.40 -37.58
C ARG A 291 15.91 -7.62 -36.73
N GLY A 292 15.00 -8.58 -36.78
CA GLY A 292 15.16 -9.89 -36.17
C GLY A 292 14.37 -10.92 -36.96
N TRP A 293 14.13 -12.06 -36.34
CA TRP A 293 13.51 -13.21 -36.99
C TRP A 293 12.10 -13.41 -36.46
N CYS A 294 11.16 -13.60 -37.36
CA CYS A 294 9.76 -13.83 -37.07
C CYS A 294 9.33 -15.17 -37.62
N CYS A 295 8.76 -16.03 -36.78
CA CYS A 295 8.00 -17.17 -37.22
C CYS A 295 6.53 -16.78 -37.42
N VAL A 296 6.07 -16.88 -38.66
CA VAL A 296 4.66 -16.70 -39.03
C VAL A 296 4.26 -17.82 -39.96
N ASP A 297 3.12 -18.47 -39.68
CA ASP A 297 2.59 -19.59 -40.47
C ASP A 297 3.61 -20.70 -40.72
N GLY A 298 4.41 -21.02 -39.70
CA GLY A 298 5.46 -22.05 -39.77
C GLY A 298 6.69 -21.67 -40.60
N ARG A 299 6.80 -20.41 -41.03
CA ARG A 299 7.94 -19.89 -41.81
C ARG A 299 8.70 -18.85 -41.00
N VAL A 300 10.03 -18.97 -41.00
CA VAL A 300 10.93 -17.98 -40.41
C VAL A 300 11.30 -16.97 -41.47
N ILE A 301 11.00 -15.69 -41.21
CA ILE A 301 11.33 -14.55 -42.08
C ILE A 301 12.05 -13.48 -41.28
N GLU A 302 12.88 -12.67 -41.93
CA GLU A 302 13.41 -11.46 -41.33
C GLU A 302 12.31 -10.38 -41.30
N SER A 303 12.10 -9.76 -40.14
CA SER A 303 11.02 -8.80 -39.92
C SER A 303 11.40 -7.81 -38.82
N SER A 304 10.65 -6.72 -38.69
CA SER A 304 10.63 -5.96 -37.43
C SER A 304 9.81 -6.72 -36.37
N SER A 305 10.04 -6.43 -35.08
CA SER A 305 9.25 -7.00 -33.99
C SER A 305 7.76 -6.63 -34.11
N GLN A 306 7.47 -5.37 -34.47
CA GLN A 306 6.13 -4.84 -34.64
C GLN A 306 5.36 -5.55 -35.77
N GLU A 307 6.01 -5.77 -36.92
CA GLU A 307 5.38 -6.49 -38.02
C GLU A 307 5.13 -7.96 -37.65
N CYS A 308 6.04 -8.58 -36.90
CA CYS A 308 5.85 -9.93 -36.40
C CYS A 308 4.64 -10.04 -35.46
N GLU A 309 4.52 -9.10 -34.50
CA GLU A 309 3.40 -9.05 -33.56
C GLU A 309 2.05 -8.85 -34.27
N ARG A 310 1.97 -7.98 -35.29
CA ARG A 310 0.75 -7.79 -36.07
C ARG A 310 0.30 -9.07 -36.78
N ARG A 311 1.25 -9.86 -37.24
CA ARG A 311 1.00 -11.17 -37.86
C ARG A 311 0.81 -12.29 -36.82
N ARG A 312 0.77 -11.96 -35.52
CA ARG A 312 0.71 -12.91 -34.40
C ARG A 312 1.83 -13.96 -34.48
N GLY A 313 3.00 -13.50 -34.87
CA GLY A 313 4.21 -14.29 -35.03
C GLY A 313 5.05 -14.38 -33.76
N LEU A 314 5.93 -15.38 -33.71
CA LEU A 314 6.95 -15.48 -32.68
C LEU A 314 8.21 -14.73 -33.12
N PHE A 315 8.59 -13.67 -32.41
CA PHE A 315 9.77 -12.86 -32.70
C PHE A 315 10.94 -13.17 -31.75
N SER A 316 12.15 -13.25 -32.28
CA SER A 316 13.40 -13.14 -31.49
C SER A 316 14.52 -12.58 -32.36
N TYR A 317 15.51 -11.96 -31.73
CA TYR A 317 16.75 -11.55 -32.42
C TYR A 317 17.69 -12.73 -32.69
N ASN A 318 17.37 -13.93 -32.17
CA ASN A 318 18.12 -15.15 -32.39
C ASN A 318 17.38 -16.06 -33.39
N GLU A 319 17.89 -16.15 -34.62
CA GLU A 319 17.31 -16.97 -35.69
C GLU A 319 17.13 -18.44 -35.29
N LYS A 320 18.13 -19.01 -34.61
CA LYS A 320 18.14 -20.42 -34.22
C LYS A 320 16.99 -20.71 -33.25
N GLU A 321 16.80 -19.84 -32.27
CA GLU A 321 15.70 -19.95 -31.30
C GLU A 321 14.33 -19.89 -32.00
N VAL A 322 14.15 -18.93 -32.93
CA VAL A 322 12.90 -18.80 -33.69
C VAL A 322 12.66 -20.05 -34.52
N ARG A 323 13.67 -20.54 -35.24
CA ARG A 323 13.56 -21.73 -36.09
C ARG A 323 13.17 -22.98 -35.29
N GLU A 324 13.83 -23.23 -34.17
CA GLU A 324 13.53 -24.36 -33.29
C GLU A 324 12.09 -24.31 -32.79
N ARG A 325 11.64 -23.14 -32.33
CA ARG A 325 10.27 -22.97 -31.81
C ARG A 325 9.20 -22.94 -32.90
N CYS A 326 9.52 -22.41 -34.07
CA CYS A 326 8.62 -22.34 -35.22
C CYS A 326 8.21 -23.72 -35.73
N GLN A 327 9.13 -24.68 -35.63
CA GLN A 327 8.94 -26.04 -36.10
C GLN A 327 8.55 -27.01 -34.98
N ARG A 328 8.63 -26.59 -33.71
CA ARG A 328 8.34 -27.46 -32.57
C ARG A 328 6.85 -27.80 -32.52
N ARG A 329 6.56 -29.08 -32.64
CA ARG A 329 5.20 -29.61 -32.51
C ARG A 329 4.88 -29.92 -31.06
N GLY A 330 3.60 -29.83 -30.74
CA GLY A 330 3.02 -30.23 -29.47
C GLY A 330 1.56 -30.59 -29.68
N TRP A 331 0.79 -30.60 -28.59
CA TRP A 331 -0.58 -31.08 -28.60
C TRP A 331 -1.54 -29.89 -28.43
N CYS A 332 -2.54 -29.83 -29.30
CA CYS A 332 -3.56 -28.81 -29.30
C CYS A 332 -4.92 -29.44 -29.04
N CYS A 333 -5.63 -28.94 -28.03
CA CYS A 333 -7.06 -29.19 -27.88
C CYS A 333 -7.84 -28.10 -28.59
N VAL A 334 -8.63 -28.47 -29.59
CA VAL A 334 -9.48 -27.58 -30.35
C VAL A 334 -10.76 -28.32 -30.73
N ASP A 335 -11.92 -27.69 -30.50
CA ASP A 335 -13.25 -28.27 -30.76
C ASP A 335 -13.43 -29.68 -30.16
N GLY A 336 -12.96 -29.88 -28.92
CA GLY A 336 -13.03 -31.17 -28.22
C GLY A 336 -12.11 -32.26 -28.74
N ARG A 337 -11.23 -31.96 -29.70
CA ARG A 337 -10.27 -32.91 -30.29
C ARG A 337 -8.84 -32.54 -29.95
N VAL A 338 -8.04 -33.55 -29.61
CA VAL A 338 -6.60 -33.41 -29.43
C VAL A 338 -5.91 -33.75 -30.74
N ILE A 339 -5.13 -32.81 -31.27
CA ILE A 339 -4.35 -32.98 -32.50
C ILE A 339 -2.90 -32.54 -32.28
N GLU A 340 -1.97 -33.09 -33.05
CA GLU A 340 -0.62 -32.56 -33.10
C GLU A 340 -0.57 -31.30 -33.96
N SER A 341 -0.09 -30.20 -33.40
CA SER A 341 -0.05 -28.89 -34.07
C SER A 341 1.15 -28.07 -33.60
N THR A 342 1.35 -26.90 -34.20
CA THR A 342 2.26 -25.88 -33.64
C THR A 342 1.51 -25.06 -32.59
N SER A 343 2.22 -24.39 -31.69
CA SER A 343 1.58 -23.51 -30.71
C SER A 343 0.78 -22.39 -31.38
N GLN A 344 1.31 -21.86 -32.48
CA GLN A 344 0.71 -20.77 -33.25
C GLN A 344 -0.57 -21.19 -33.96
N ASP A 345 -0.58 -22.37 -34.60
CA ASP A 345 -1.79 -22.91 -35.23
C ASP A 345 -2.88 -23.21 -34.20
N CYS A 346 -2.50 -23.70 -33.03
CA CYS A 346 -3.44 -23.96 -31.95
C CYS A 346 -4.09 -22.68 -31.42
N GLU A 347 -3.30 -21.64 -31.16
CA GLU A 347 -3.78 -20.34 -30.70
C GLU A 347 -4.70 -19.67 -31.73
N ARG A 348 -4.35 -19.75 -33.02
CA ARG A 348 -5.17 -19.24 -34.12
C ARG A 348 -6.56 -19.88 -34.16
N ARG A 349 -6.64 -21.18 -33.82
CA ARG A 349 -7.91 -21.91 -33.70
C ARG A 349 -8.56 -21.77 -32.33
N LYS A 350 -8.09 -20.85 -31.47
CA LYS A 350 -8.56 -20.62 -30.09
C LYS A 350 -8.48 -21.89 -29.22
N GLY A 351 -7.56 -22.79 -29.55
CA GLY A 351 -7.30 -24.03 -28.84
C GLY A 351 -6.40 -23.83 -27.63
N PHE A 352 -6.30 -24.88 -26.81
CA PHE A 352 -5.33 -24.96 -25.72
C PHE A 352 -4.13 -25.78 -26.17
N PHE A 353 -2.92 -25.20 -26.12
CA PHE A 353 -1.67 -25.84 -26.50
C PHE A 353 -0.83 -26.22 -25.29
N SER A 354 -0.22 -27.41 -25.31
CA SER A 354 0.88 -27.78 -24.43
C SER A 354 1.83 -28.75 -25.15
N TYR A 355 3.08 -28.79 -24.70
CA TYR A 355 4.00 -29.86 -25.09
C TYR A 355 3.71 -31.17 -24.34
N ASN A 356 2.86 -31.13 -23.31
CA ASN A 356 2.42 -32.29 -22.56
C ASN A 356 1.05 -32.79 -23.06
N GLU A 357 1.04 -33.95 -23.72
CA GLU A 357 -0.19 -34.54 -24.26
C GLU A 357 -1.24 -34.83 -23.17
N ARG A 358 -0.81 -35.32 -22.00
CA ARG A 358 -1.71 -35.70 -20.91
C ARG A 358 -2.49 -34.48 -20.42
N GLU A 359 -1.81 -33.36 -20.21
CA GLU A 359 -2.40 -32.09 -19.80
C GLU A 359 -3.48 -31.62 -20.80
N VAL A 360 -3.16 -31.71 -22.10
CA VAL A 360 -4.08 -31.30 -23.17
C VAL A 360 -5.30 -32.23 -23.20
N ARG A 361 -5.12 -33.55 -23.10
CA ARG A 361 -6.21 -34.52 -23.05
C ARG A 361 -7.14 -34.29 -21.85
N GLU A 362 -6.59 -34.03 -20.67
CA GLU A 362 -7.38 -33.76 -19.47
C GLU A 362 -8.22 -32.48 -19.59
N ARG A 363 -7.61 -31.42 -20.13
CA ARG A 363 -8.30 -30.14 -20.32
C ARG A 363 -9.32 -30.18 -21.47
N CYS A 364 -9.05 -31.00 -22.50
CA CYS A 364 -9.95 -31.16 -23.64
C CYS A 364 -11.23 -31.94 -23.30
N ARG A 365 -11.17 -32.87 -22.34
CA ARG A 365 -12.34 -33.63 -21.86
C ARG A 365 -13.32 -32.78 -21.03
N LYS A 366 -12.86 -31.64 -20.49
CA LYS A 366 -13.66 -30.74 -19.64
C LYS A 366 -14.33 -29.60 -20.44
N ARG A 367 -14.13 -29.56 -21.75
CA ARG A 367 -14.77 -28.64 -22.71
C ARG A 367 -15.66 -29.43 -23.63
#